data_AF-A0A0M8VZF6-F1
#
_entry.id   AF-A0A0M8VZF6-F1
#
_cell.length_a   1.000
_cell.length_b   1.000
_cell.length_c   1.000
_cell.angle_alpha   90.00
_cell.angle_beta   90.00
_cell.angle_gamma   90.00
#
_symmetry.space_group_name_H-M   'P 1'
#
loop_
_entity.id
_entity.type
_entity.pdbx_description
1 polymer ?
#
loop_
_entity_poly.entity_id
_entity_poly.type
_entity_poly.pdbx_seq_one_letter_code
_entity_poly.pdbx_strand_id
1 'polypeptide(L)'
;MRVEYRVLGPLEVLLDGVPVTVPAGRCRVLLATLLLRANEFVSPDELVEWLWDGAPPAPDRAHKTLHMVVRRLRQALGRANCVRTGVNGYAAVVTERELDLLRFRRHVDEGEHAAAAALWRGPVLGNVASESLHRDAVPALQEERLAAVERRGEADLRRGLAGELVPELRVLTAQHPLREVFWAQLVLALHRGGQQAEALAAFQQVSRELDEQLGVRPGAALREAQLQVLAGEVPHVHQVPRQLPTALP
;
A
#
# COMPACT_ATOMS: atom_id res chain seq x y z
N MET A 1 -25.67 8.70 6.15
CA MET A 1 -25.23 8.46 4.76
C MET A 1 -23.71 8.41 4.78
N ARG A 2 -23.13 7.26 4.47
CA ARG A 2 -21.69 7.01 4.53
C ARG A 2 -21.22 6.61 3.13
N VAL A 3 -20.30 7.40 2.57
CA VAL A 3 -19.68 7.08 1.28
C VAL A 3 -18.31 6.46 1.53
N GLU A 4 -17.95 5.44 0.76
CA GLU A 4 -16.60 4.90 0.76
C GLU A 4 -16.07 4.82 -0.67
N TYR A 5 -14.89 5.39 -0.89
CA TYR A 5 -14.10 5.28 -2.09
C TYR A 5 -12.92 4.37 -1.77
N ARG A 6 -12.66 3.41 -2.66
CA ARG A 6 -11.61 2.44 -2.45
C ARG A 6 -10.72 2.32 -3.67
N VAL A 7 -9.43 2.62 -3.52
CA VAL A 7 -8.41 2.62 -4.58
C VAL A 7 -7.25 1.66 -4.30
N LEU A 8 -7.12 1.16 -3.07
CA LEU A 8 -6.09 0.18 -2.67
C LEU A 8 -6.48 -1.25 -3.08
N GLY A 9 -6.78 -1.41 -4.37
CA GLY A 9 -7.40 -2.57 -4.99
C GLY A 9 -8.21 -2.12 -6.21
N PRO A 10 -9.13 -2.94 -6.72
CA PRO A 10 -10.10 -2.48 -7.72
C PRO A 10 -10.83 -1.22 -7.23
N LEU A 11 -11.02 -0.25 -8.14
CA LEU A 11 -11.76 0.98 -7.88
C LEU A 11 -13.21 0.63 -7.54
N GLU A 12 -13.60 0.96 -6.33
CA GLU A 12 -14.96 0.77 -5.81
C GLU A 12 -15.49 2.07 -5.20
N VAL A 13 -16.80 2.29 -5.34
CA VAL A 13 -17.54 3.33 -4.64
C VAL A 13 -18.72 2.66 -3.96
N LEU A 14 -18.89 2.91 -2.67
CA LEU A 14 -19.99 2.40 -1.86
C LEU A 14 -20.77 3.56 -1.28
N LEU A 15 -22.09 3.46 -1.28
CA LEU A 15 -23.00 4.36 -0.58
C LEU A 15 -23.81 3.53 0.41
N ASP A 16 -23.61 3.79 1.70
CA ASP A 16 -24.21 3.02 2.80
C ASP A 16 -23.96 1.51 2.65
N GLY A 17 -22.75 1.14 2.19
CA GLY A 17 -22.32 -0.24 1.94
C GLY A 17 -22.77 -0.83 0.60
N VAL A 18 -23.60 -0.12 -0.17
CA VAL A 18 -24.10 -0.60 -1.47
C VAL A 18 -23.20 -0.10 -2.61
N PRO A 19 -22.75 -0.97 -3.54
CA PRO A 19 -21.96 -0.56 -4.69
C PRO A 19 -22.66 0.47 -5.58
N VAL A 20 -21.96 1.57 -5.85
CA VAL A 20 -22.33 2.58 -6.83
C VAL A 20 -21.56 2.30 -8.12
N THR A 21 -22.27 2.07 -9.23
CA THR A 21 -21.64 1.74 -10.50
C THR A 21 -20.90 2.96 -11.09
N VAL A 22 -19.57 2.88 -11.13
CA VAL A 22 -18.74 3.83 -11.89
C VAL A 22 -18.59 3.32 -13.34
N PRO A 23 -19.05 4.09 -14.35
CA PRO A 23 -18.94 3.69 -15.75
C PRO A 23 -17.49 3.39 -16.13
N ALA A 24 -17.26 2.32 -16.87
CA ALA A 24 -15.92 1.92 -17.30
C ALA A 24 -15.24 2.95 -18.23
N GLY A 25 -13.96 2.71 -18.53
CA GLY A 25 -13.14 3.59 -19.37
C GLY A 25 -12.84 4.91 -18.68
N ARG A 26 -12.90 6.01 -19.44
CA ARG A 26 -12.46 7.35 -19.00
C ARG A 26 -13.13 7.86 -17.71
N CYS A 27 -14.34 7.40 -17.36
CA CYS A 27 -14.97 7.77 -16.09
C CYS A 27 -14.25 7.16 -14.89
N ARG A 28 -13.81 5.88 -14.97
CA ARG A 28 -12.98 5.26 -13.92
C ARG A 28 -11.59 5.87 -13.86
N VAL A 29 -10.98 6.14 -15.02
CA VAL A 29 -9.67 6.82 -15.08
C VAL A 29 -9.74 8.18 -14.40
N LEU A 30 -10.72 9.02 -14.79
CA LEU A 30 -10.93 10.33 -14.16
C LEU A 30 -11.11 10.23 -12.65
N LEU A 31 -11.99 9.33 -12.18
CA LEU A 31 -12.24 9.18 -10.75
C LEU A 31 -10.98 8.69 -10.02
N ALA A 32 -10.26 7.72 -10.59
CA ALA A 32 -9.02 7.21 -10.02
C ALA A 32 -7.96 8.32 -9.90
N THR A 33 -7.70 9.06 -10.97
CA THR A 33 -6.75 10.19 -10.97
C THR A 33 -7.09 11.19 -9.86
N LEU A 34 -8.36 11.59 -9.75
CA LEU A 34 -8.80 12.55 -8.73
C LEU A 34 -8.72 12.00 -7.30
N LEU A 35 -8.97 10.70 -7.09
CA LEU A 35 -8.89 10.08 -5.77
C LEU A 35 -7.43 9.82 -5.34
N LEU A 36 -6.53 9.50 -6.27
CA LEU A 36 -5.09 9.41 -5.96
C LEU A 36 -4.51 10.77 -5.55
N ARG A 37 -5.08 11.86 -6.08
CA ARG A 37 -4.79 13.25 -5.73
C ARG A 37 -5.94 13.88 -4.93
N ALA A 38 -6.50 13.12 -3.98
CA ALA A 38 -7.64 13.56 -3.20
C ALA A 38 -7.40 14.93 -2.56
N ASN A 39 -8.41 15.78 -2.62
CA ASN A 39 -8.41 17.15 -2.09
C ASN A 39 -7.44 18.13 -2.78
N GLU A 40 -6.79 17.73 -3.88
CA GLU A 40 -6.02 18.62 -4.75
C GLU A 40 -6.78 18.94 -6.04
N PHE A 41 -6.60 20.16 -6.56
CA PHE A 41 -7.10 20.51 -7.89
C PHE A 41 -6.13 20.02 -8.98
N VAL A 42 -6.67 19.24 -9.91
CA VAL A 42 -5.97 18.76 -11.11
C VAL A 42 -6.46 19.55 -12.32
N SER A 43 -5.53 20.04 -13.13
CA SER A 43 -5.85 20.89 -14.28
C SER A 43 -6.57 20.09 -15.39
N PRO A 44 -7.36 20.76 -16.25
CA PRO A 44 -7.97 20.10 -17.40
C PRO A 44 -6.95 19.45 -18.34
N ASP A 45 -5.82 20.12 -18.60
CA ASP A 45 -4.75 19.61 -19.46
C ASP A 45 -4.12 18.34 -18.87
N GLU A 46 -3.82 18.33 -17.57
CA GLU A 46 -3.27 17.15 -16.91
C GLU A 46 -4.27 15.98 -16.93
N LEU A 47 -5.55 16.24 -16.66
CA LEU A 47 -6.59 15.20 -16.77
C LEU A 47 -6.72 14.68 -18.20
N VAL A 48 -6.54 15.53 -19.22
CA VAL A 48 -6.50 15.11 -20.62
C VAL A 48 -5.31 14.20 -20.88
N GLU A 49 -4.13 14.48 -20.35
CA GLU A 49 -2.99 13.56 -20.50
C GLU A 49 -3.31 12.17 -19.91
N TRP A 50 -3.83 12.11 -18.68
CA TRP A 50 -4.20 10.84 -18.03
C TRP A 50 -5.31 10.07 -18.75
N LEU A 51 -6.34 10.76 -19.26
CA LEU A 51 -7.50 10.13 -19.91
C LEU A 51 -7.17 9.49 -21.28
N TRP A 52 -6.02 9.84 -21.85
CA TRP A 52 -5.54 9.36 -23.15
C TRP A 52 -4.12 8.78 -23.11
N ASP A 53 -3.60 8.48 -21.92
CA ASP A 53 -2.26 7.89 -21.73
C ASP A 53 -1.15 8.66 -22.48
N GLY A 54 -1.24 10.00 -22.49
CA GLY A 54 -0.27 10.88 -23.15
C GLY A 54 -0.51 11.11 -24.65
N ALA A 55 -1.59 10.57 -25.23
CA ALA A 55 -1.91 10.68 -26.65
C ALA A 55 -3.31 11.28 -26.90
N PRO A 56 -3.59 12.52 -26.43
CA PRO A 56 -4.90 13.12 -26.61
C PRO A 56 -5.17 13.52 -28.08
N PRO A 57 -6.45 13.59 -28.50
CA PRO A 57 -6.82 14.23 -29.76
C PRO A 57 -6.58 15.73 -29.68
N ALA A 58 -6.89 16.46 -30.76
CA ALA A 58 -6.83 17.92 -30.77
C ALA A 58 -7.43 18.56 -29.50
N PRO A 59 -6.78 19.58 -28.89
CA PRO A 59 -7.11 20.08 -27.55
C PRO A 59 -8.61 20.36 -27.33
N ASP A 60 -9.28 21.03 -28.26
CA ASP A 60 -10.71 21.35 -28.15
C ASP A 60 -11.59 20.09 -28.00
N ARG A 61 -11.27 19.03 -28.75
CA ARG A 61 -11.99 17.75 -28.69
C ARG A 61 -11.72 17.04 -27.37
N ALA A 62 -10.48 17.08 -26.89
CA ALA A 62 -10.10 16.48 -25.63
C ALA A 62 -10.82 17.16 -24.45
N HIS A 63 -10.79 18.48 -24.38
CA HIS A 63 -11.48 19.27 -23.35
C HIS A 63 -13.00 19.07 -23.38
N LYS A 64 -13.63 19.11 -24.56
CA LYS A 64 -15.06 18.81 -24.69
C LYS A 64 -15.41 17.41 -24.18
N THR A 65 -14.55 16.44 -24.47
CA THR A 65 -14.73 15.05 -24.00
C THR A 65 -14.54 14.96 -22.48
N LEU A 66 -13.56 15.65 -21.90
CA LEU A 66 -13.37 15.73 -20.45
C LEU A 66 -14.63 16.25 -19.75
N HIS A 67 -15.23 17.34 -20.24
CA HIS A 67 -16.49 17.86 -19.68
C HIS A 67 -17.63 16.84 -19.73
N MET A 68 -17.77 16.09 -20.83
CA MET A 68 -18.77 15.02 -20.94
C MET A 68 -18.50 13.88 -19.95
N VAL A 69 -17.24 13.47 -19.80
CA VAL A 69 -16.82 12.44 -18.84
C VAL A 69 -17.10 12.89 -17.41
N VAL A 70 -16.77 14.13 -17.04
CA VAL A 70 -17.07 14.71 -15.72
C VAL A 70 -18.59 14.69 -15.46
N ARG A 71 -19.40 15.16 -16.42
CA ARG A 71 -20.87 15.17 -16.28
C ARG A 71 -21.41 13.76 -16.07
N ARG A 72 -20.98 12.80 -16.90
CA ARG A 72 -21.40 11.39 -16.81
C ARG A 72 -20.99 10.77 -15.48
N LEU A 73 -19.77 11.04 -15.02
CA LEU A 73 -19.27 10.57 -13.73
C LEU A 73 -20.10 11.10 -12.58
N ARG A 74 -20.36 12.42 -12.53
CA ARG A 74 -21.19 13.04 -11.49
C ARG A 74 -22.60 12.45 -11.44
N GLN A 75 -23.22 12.24 -12.61
CA GLN A 75 -24.54 11.63 -12.70
C GLN A 75 -24.54 10.19 -12.18
N ALA A 76 -23.53 9.39 -12.55
CA ALA A 76 -23.43 8.01 -12.10
C ALA A 76 -23.16 7.88 -10.60
N LEU A 77 -22.34 8.78 -10.04
CA LEU A 77 -22.08 8.82 -8.60
C LEU A 77 -23.29 9.28 -7.78
N GLY A 78 -24.15 10.14 -8.34
CA GLY A 78 -25.36 10.63 -7.68
C GLY A 78 -25.05 11.24 -6.31
N ARG A 79 -25.58 10.63 -5.25
CA ARG A 79 -25.34 11.05 -3.86
C ARG A 79 -23.90 10.84 -3.38
N ALA A 80 -23.14 9.95 -4.02
CA ALA A 80 -21.72 9.71 -3.76
C ALA A 80 -20.80 10.59 -4.64
N ASN A 81 -21.29 11.74 -5.13
CA ASN A 81 -20.48 12.60 -5.99
C ASN A 81 -19.48 13.46 -5.18
N CYS A 82 -18.19 13.07 -5.18
CA CYS A 82 -17.08 13.86 -4.62
C CYS A 82 -16.50 14.92 -5.57
N VAL A 83 -16.83 14.91 -6.87
CA VAL A 83 -16.12 15.71 -7.88
C VAL A 83 -16.56 17.17 -7.83
N ARG A 84 -15.65 18.08 -7.51
CA ARG A 84 -15.86 19.54 -7.50
C ARG A 84 -15.12 20.21 -8.65
N THR A 85 -15.71 21.29 -9.15
CA THR A 85 -15.09 22.16 -10.15
C THR A 85 -14.63 23.42 -9.43
N GLY A 86 -13.39 23.81 -9.66
CA GLY A 86 -12.83 25.06 -9.18
C GLY A 86 -12.23 25.85 -10.35
N VAL A 87 -11.65 27.00 -10.03
CA VAL A 87 -11.09 27.93 -11.04
C VAL A 87 -10.04 27.25 -11.92
N ASN A 88 -9.23 26.35 -11.34
CA ASN A 88 -8.08 25.74 -12.01
C ASN A 88 -8.30 24.27 -12.39
N GLY A 89 -9.53 23.74 -12.32
CA GLY A 89 -9.82 22.37 -12.76
C GLY A 89 -10.76 21.60 -11.84
N TYR A 90 -10.42 20.35 -11.54
CA TYR A 90 -11.29 19.42 -10.82
C TYR A 90 -10.58 18.78 -9.64
N ALA A 91 -11.34 18.50 -8.58
CA ALA A 91 -10.86 17.81 -7.39
C ALA A 91 -11.88 16.77 -6.93
N ALA A 92 -11.43 15.66 -6.36
CA ALA A 92 -12.27 14.82 -5.51
C ALA A 92 -12.15 15.31 -4.08
N VAL A 93 -13.23 15.90 -3.54
CA VAL A 93 -13.27 16.36 -2.15
C VAL A 93 -13.83 15.24 -1.28
N VAL A 94 -12.98 14.69 -0.41
CA VAL A 94 -13.28 13.53 0.44
C VAL A 94 -12.58 13.68 1.79
N THR A 95 -13.22 13.18 2.84
CA THR A 95 -12.62 13.09 4.16
C THR A 95 -11.73 11.86 4.29
N GLU A 96 -10.88 11.85 5.32
CA GLU A 96 -10.03 10.70 5.63
C GLU A 96 -10.83 9.42 5.84
N ARG A 97 -12.08 9.49 6.33
CA ARG A 97 -12.91 8.29 6.57
C ARG A 97 -13.52 7.72 5.29
N GLU A 98 -13.66 8.55 4.26
CA GLU A 98 -14.33 8.17 3.02
C GLU A 98 -13.37 7.49 2.04
N LEU A 99 -12.07 7.80 2.05
CA LEU A 99 -11.10 7.22 1.12
C LEU A 99 -10.14 6.26 1.83
N ASP A 100 -10.02 5.01 1.35
CA ASP A 100 -9.08 4.02 1.90
C ASP A 100 -7.61 4.45 1.84
N LEU A 101 -7.19 5.17 0.79
CA LEU A 101 -5.83 5.71 0.67
C LEU A 101 -5.49 6.71 1.80
N LEU A 102 -6.41 7.60 2.15
CA LEU A 102 -6.20 8.54 3.26
C LEU A 102 -6.20 7.83 4.61
N ARG A 103 -7.09 6.84 4.81
CA ARG A 103 -7.07 5.99 6.01
C ARG A 103 -5.74 5.25 6.13
N PHE A 104 -5.24 4.71 5.03
CA PHE A 104 -3.97 3.99 5.00
C PHE A 104 -2.82 4.88 5.46
N ARG A 105 -2.68 6.08 4.88
CA ARG A 105 -1.62 7.02 5.26
C ARG A 105 -1.74 7.43 6.73
N ARG A 106 -2.95 7.72 7.21
CA ARG A 106 -3.19 7.99 8.63
C ARG A 106 -2.74 6.83 9.54
N HIS A 107 -3.09 5.59 9.21
CA HIS A 107 -2.64 4.43 9.98
C HIS A 107 -1.12 4.23 9.94
N VAL A 108 -0.47 4.57 8.82
CA VAL A 108 1.00 4.54 8.73
C VAL A 108 1.61 5.59 9.66
N ASP A 109 1.07 6.81 9.67
CA ASP A 109 1.54 7.91 10.52
C ASP A 109 1.31 7.63 12.01
N GLU A 110 0.21 6.95 12.35
CA GLU A 110 -0.11 6.52 13.72
C GLU A 110 0.66 5.28 14.18
N GLY A 111 1.47 4.66 13.31
CA GLY A 111 2.20 3.43 13.63
C GLY A 111 1.32 2.16 13.65
N GLU A 112 0.07 2.25 13.21
CA GLU A 112 -0.91 1.16 13.13
C GLU A 112 -0.71 0.33 11.86
N HIS A 113 0.51 -0.15 11.62
CA HIS A 113 0.91 -0.78 10.35
C HIS A 113 0.10 -2.03 9.98
N ALA A 114 -0.41 -2.77 10.97
CA ALA A 114 -1.30 -3.91 10.73
C ALA A 114 -2.66 -3.47 10.16
N ALA A 115 -3.24 -2.40 10.70
CA ALA A 115 -4.48 -1.82 10.18
C ALA A 115 -4.27 -1.22 8.78
N ALA A 116 -3.13 -0.55 8.57
CA ALA A 116 -2.74 -0.04 7.26
C ALA A 116 -2.65 -1.16 6.20
N ALA A 117 -1.93 -2.24 6.50
CA ALA A 117 -1.78 -3.37 5.58
C ALA A 117 -3.12 -4.06 5.24
N ALA A 118 -4.07 -4.10 6.18
CA ALA A 118 -5.38 -4.73 5.98
C ALA A 118 -6.30 -3.97 5.00
N LEU A 119 -6.00 -2.71 4.66
CA LEU A 119 -6.80 -1.94 3.70
C LEU A 119 -6.56 -2.35 2.24
N TRP A 120 -5.50 -3.10 1.96
CA TRP A 120 -5.12 -3.52 0.62
C TRP A 120 -5.92 -4.74 0.16
N ARG A 121 -6.66 -4.61 -0.94
CA ARG A 121 -7.62 -5.60 -1.46
C ARG A 121 -7.17 -6.26 -2.76
N GLY A 122 -5.87 -6.21 -3.06
CA GLY A 122 -5.28 -6.76 -4.28
C GLY A 122 -4.58 -5.69 -5.13
N PRO A 123 -4.45 -5.90 -6.46
CA PRO A 123 -3.80 -4.95 -7.36
C PRO A 123 -4.50 -3.59 -7.35
N VAL A 124 -3.72 -2.54 -7.07
CA VAL A 124 -4.18 -1.14 -7.08
C VAL A 124 -4.81 -0.82 -8.42
N LEU A 125 -6.02 -0.27 -8.40
CA LEU A 125 -6.78 0.12 -9.58
C LEU A 125 -6.92 -0.99 -10.64
N GLY A 126 -6.99 -2.26 -10.23
CA GLY A 126 -7.00 -3.42 -11.14
C GLY A 126 -8.17 -3.48 -12.15
N ASN A 127 -9.18 -2.62 -12.02
CA ASN A 127 -10.32 -2.50 -12.94
C ASN A 127 -10.35 -1.15 -13.71
N VAL A 128 -9.23 -0.40 -13.68
CA VAL A 128 -9.02 0.87 -14.37
C VAL A 128 -8.04 0.65 -15.51
N ALA A 129 -8.51 0.85 -16.75
CA ALA A 129 -7.70 0.73 -17.96
C ALA A 129 -7.05 2.08 -18.29
N SER A 130 -5.91 2.36 -17.65
CA SER A 130 -5.03 3.49 -17.98
C SER A 130 -3.58 3.09 -17.71
N GLU A 131 -2.80 2.95 -18.78
CA GLU A 131 -1.40 2.52 -18.69
C GLU A 131 -0.55 3.57 -17.99
N SER A 132 -0.82 4.85 -18.22
CA SER A 132 -0.12 5.95 -17.56
C SER A 132 -0.28 5.89 -16.05
N LEU A 133 -1.50 5.72 -15.52
CA LEU A 133 -1.71 5.61 -14.07
C LEU A 133 -0.95 4.43 -13.46
N HIS A 134 -0.98 3.27 -14.11
CA HIS A 134 -0.28 2.07 -13.65
C HIS A 134 1.25 2.21 -13.71
N ARG A 135 1.76 3.00 -14.65
CA ARG A 135 3.20 3.27 -14.79
C ARG A 135 3.69 4.35 -13.83
N ASP A 136 2.93 5.41 -13.63
CA ASP A 136 3.44 6.64 -13.04
C ASP A 136 2.96 6.87 -11.60
N ALA A 137 1.75 6.39 -11.23
CA ALA A 137 1.17 6.62 -9.91
C ALA A 137 1.13 5.36 -9.03
N VAL A 138 0.82 4.20 -9.61
CA VAL A 138 0.71 2.94 -8.87
C VAL A 138 2.03 2.49 -8.23
N PRO A 139 3.22 2.64 -8.84
CA PRO A 139 4.46 2.17 -8.21
C PRO A 139 4.77 2.86 -6.89
N ALA A 140 4.55 4.17 -6.78
CA ALA A 140 4.74 4.90 -5.53
C ALA A 140 3.83 4.37 -4.40
N LEU A 141 2.59 4.01 -4.72
CA LEU A 141 1.67 3.39 -3.75
C LEU A 141 2.12 1.98 -3.36
N GLN A 142 2.64 1.19 -4.31
CA GLN A 142 3.19 -0.13 -4.00
C GLN A 142 4.40 -0.02 -3.06
N GLU A 143 5.24 0.99 -3.25
CA GLU A 143 6.35 1.29 -2.36
C GLU A 143 5.86 1.68 -0.95
N GLU A 144 4.85 2.56 -0.85
CA GLU A 144 4.21 2.89 0.44
C GLU A 144 3.67 1.63 1.15
N ARG A 145 3.02 0.72 0.40
CA ARG A 145 2.54 -0.57 0.91
C ARG A 145 3.67 -1.41 1.49
N LEU A 146 4.75 -1.59 0.72
CA LEU A 146 5.87 -2.44 1.12
C LEU A 146 6.52 -1.89 2.38
N ALA A 147 6.73 -0.59 2.47
CA ALA A 147 7.23 0.06 3.69
C ALA A 147 6.30 -0.17 4.90
N ALA A 148 4.98 -0.14 4.71
CA ALA A 148 4.04 -0.45 5.79
C ALA A 148 4.12 -1.92 6.23
N VAL A 149 4.24 -2.86 5.29
CA VAL A 149 4.39 -4.30 5.58
C VAL A 149 5.72 -4.58 6.29
N GLU A 150 6.81 -3.95 5.86
CA GLU A 150 8.12 -4.03 6.51
C GLU A 150 8.01 -3.59 7.98
N ARG A 151 7.42 -2.41 8.26
CA ARG A 151 7.25 -1.94 9.64
C ARG A 151 6.31 -2.81 10.47
N ARG A 152 5.27 -3.38 9.86
CA ARG A 152 4.39 -4.36 10.52
C ARG A 152 5.19 -5.59 10.94
N GLY A 153 5.98 -6.17 10.03
CA GLY A 153 6.84 -7.32 10.31
C GLY A 153 7.82 -7.08 11.45
N GLU A 154 8.44 -5.89 11.50
CA GLU A 154 9.32 -5.51 12.61
C GLU A 154 8.57 -5.42 13.95
N ALA A 155 7.37 -4.82 13.96
CA ALA A 155 6.54 -4.74 15.15
C ALA A 155 6.10 -6.13 15.64
N ASP A 156 5.74 -7.02 14.72
CA ASP A 156 5.29 -8.39 15.03
C ASP A 156 6.45 -9.26 15.55
N LEU A 157 7.65 -9.10 14.98
CA LEU A 157 8.88 -9.70 15.53
C LEU A 157 9.13 -9.25 16.97
N ARG A 158 9.00 -7.95 17.27
CA ARG A 158 9.17 -7.41 18.64
C ARG A 158 8.11 -7.93 19.61
N ARG A 159 6.90 -8.25 19.14
CA ARG A 159 5.81 -8.86 19.94
C ARG A 159 5.98 -10.36 20.16
N GLY A 160 6.98 -11.00 19.55
CA GLY A 160 7.22 -12.44 19.67
C GLY A 160 6.38 -13.29 18.71
N LEU A 161 5.74 -12.69 17.70
CA LEU A 161 4.94 -13.40 16.69
C LEU A 161 5.79 -13.98 15.55
N ALA A 162 7.06 -14.32 15.84
CA ALA A 162 8.04 -14.72 14.85
C ALA A 162 7.61 -15.95 14.03
N GLY A 163 7.04 -16.97 14.68
CA GLY A 163 6.61 -18.19 14.00
C GLY A 163 5.49 -17.98 12.99
N GLU A 164 4.54 -17.08 13.29
CA GLU A 164 3.41 -16.76 12.41
C GLU A 164 3.84 -15.97 11.16
N LEU A 165 4.94 -15.22 11.25
CA LEU A 165 5.47 -14.43 10.14
C LEU A 165 6.22 -15.24 9.08
N VAL A 166 6.79 -16.40 9.44
CA VAL A 166 7.67 -17.17 8.53
C VAL A 166 7.01 -17.48 7.18
N PRO A 167 5.76 -18.02 7.12
CA PRO A 167 5.13 -18.32 5.83
C PRO A 167 4.93 -17.08 4.96
N GLU A 168 4.53 -15.96 5.55
CA GLU A 168 4.32 -14.70 4.83
C GLU A 168 5.65 -14.12 4.33
N LEU A 169 6.68 -14.12 5.18
CA LEU A 169 8.01 -13.62 4.81
C LEU A 169 8.63 -14.43 3.67
N ARG A 170 8.42 -15.76 3.62
CA ARG A 170 8.86 -16.58 2.48
C ARG A 170 8.20 -16.18 1.16
N VAL A 171 6.91 -15.79 1.19
CA VAL A 171 6.21 -15.30 0.00
C VAL A 171 6.77 -13.92 -0.40
N LEU A 172 6.98 -13.03 0.58
CA LEU A 172 7.50 -11.69 0.34
C LEU A 172 8.94 -11.71 -0.22
N THR A 173 9.81 -12.56 0.30
CA THR A 173 11.19 -12.68 -0.20
C THR A 173 11.24 -13.30 -1.60
N ALA A 174 10.32 -14.19 -1.95
CA ALA A 174 10.21 -14.70 -3.32
C ALA A 174 9.68 -13.65 -4.31
N GLN A 175 8.75 -12.79 -3.88
CA GLN A 175 8.20 -11.71 -4.70
C GLN A 175 9.14 -10.50 -4.81
N HIS A 176 9.94 -10.25 -3.77
CA HIS A 176 10.84 -9.10 -3.67
C HIS A 176 12.25 -9.56 -3.25
N PRO A 177 12.95 -10.33 -4.10
CA PRO A 177 14.24 -10.93 -3.75
C PRO A 177 15.32 -9.92 -3.38
N LEU A 178 15.27 -8.71 -3.95
CA LEU A 178 16.25 -7.65 -3.69
C LEU A 178 15.92 -6.78 -2.46
N ARG A 179 14.80 -7.02 -1.77
CA ARG A 179 14.46 -6.29 -0.53
C ARG A 179 15.04 -6.98 0.69
N GLU A 180 16.23 -6.56 1.08
CA GLU A 180 16.99 -7.11 2.20
C GLU A 180 16.22 -7.09 3.54
N VAL A 181 15.32 -6.13 3.74
CA VAL A 181 14.53 -6.01 4.97
C VAL A 181 13.67 -7.25 5.22
N PHE A 182 13.00 -7.79 4.19
CA PHE A 182 12.20 -9.01 4.34
C PHE A 182 13.08 -10.23 4.65
N TRP A 183 14.27 -10.29 4.05
CA TRP A 183 15.23 -11.35 4.34
C TRP A 183 15.77 -11.27 5.77
N ALA A 184 16.12 -10.08 6.25
CA ALA A 184 16.56 -9.87 7.62
C ALA A 184 15.46 -10.29 8.61
N GLN A 185 14.21 -9.91 8.34
CA GLN A 185 13.05 -10.34 9.14
C GLN A 185 12.84 -11.85 9.11
N LEU A 186 13.02 -12.51 7.95
CA LEU A 186 12.92 -13.97 7.82
C LEU A 186 14.01 -14.69 8.62
N VAL A 187 15.25 -14.25 8.52
CA VAL A 187 16.39 -14.79 9.27
C VAL A 187 16.12 -14.69 10.78
N LEU A 188 15.67 -13.51 11.25
CA LEU A 188 15.33 -13.31 12.65
C LEU A 188 14.12 -14.14 13.10
N ALA A 189 13.10 -14.28 12.24
CA ALA A 189 11.92 -15.07 12.53
C ALA A 189 12.26 -16.56 12.72
N LEU A 190 13.05 -17.12 11.80
CA LEU A 190 13.51 -18.51 11.84
C LEU A 190 14.39 -18.76 13.06
N HIS A 191 15.32 -17.85 13.37
CA HIS A 191 16.18 -17.94 14.55
C HIS A 191 15.37 -17.95 15.86
N ARG A 192 14.42 -17.02 16.01
CA ARG A 192 13.52 -16.95 17.19
C ARG A 192 12.58 -18.15 17.28
N GLY A 193 12.28 -18.81 16.16
CA GLY A 193 11.56 -20.08 16.10
C GLY A 193 12.41 -21.31 16.42
N GLY A 194 13.70 -21.15 16.74
CA GLY A 194 14.63 -22.25 17.03
C GLY A 194 15.21 -22.93 15.78
N GLN A 195 14.95 -22.39 14.59
CA GLN A 195 15.39 -22.95 13.30
C GLN A 195 16.69 -22.29 12.82
N GLN A 196 17.75 -22.34 13.62
CA GLN A 196 19.02 -21.65 13.35
C GLN A 196 19.65 -22.05 11.99
N ALA A 197 19.59 -23.33 11.64
CA ALA A 197 20.12 -23.82 10.36
C ALA A 197 19.37 -23.23 9.16
N GLU A 198 18.04 -23.12 9.24
CA GLU A 198 17.23 -22.49 8.20
C GLU A 198 17.50 -20.99 8.10
N ALA A 199 17.71 -20.32 9.24
CA ALA A 199 18.05 -18.89 9.27
C ALA A 199 19.38 -18.62 8.54
N LEU A 200 20.41 -19.41 8.80
CA LEU A 200 21.70 -19.28 8.10
C LEU A 200 21.59 -19.63 6.61
N ALA A 201 20.80 -20.65 6.25
CA ALA A 201 20.55 -20.98 4.85
C ALA A 201 19.84 -19.84 4.10
N ALA A 202 18.86 -19.19 4.73
CA ALA A 202 18.17 -18.03 4.16
C ALA A 202 19.13 -16.85 3.94
N PHE A 203 20.01 -16.55 4.90
CA PHE A 203 21.05 -15.52 4.75
C PHE A 203 22.00 -15.83 3.57
N GLN A 204 22.45 -17.08 3.44
CA GLN A 204 23.32 -17.49 2.33
C GLN A 204 22.61 -17.40 0.97
N GLN A 205 21.31 -17.67 0.92
CA GLN A 205 20.51 -17.53 -0.29
C GLN A 205 20.47 -16.07 -0.76
N VAL A 206 20.05 -15.14 0.09
CA VAL A 206 20.00 -13.71 -0.29
C VAL A 206 21.39 -13.15 -0.59
N SER A 207 22.43 -13.59 0.11
CA SER A 207 23.80 -13.14 -0.16
C SER A 207 24.26 -13.51 -1.57
N ARG A 208 23.90 -14.71 -2.04
CA ARG A 208 24.17 -15.13 -3.42
C ARG A 208 23.34 -14.34 -4.42
N GLU A 209 22.05 -14.16 -4.14
CA GLU A 209 21.14 -13.41 -5.02
C GLU A 209 21.62 -11.96 -5.24
N LEU A 210 22.04 -11.27 -4.18
CA LEU A 210 22.55 -9.90 -4.25
C LEU A 210 23.88 -9.81 -5.02
N ASP A 211 24.77 -10.79 -4.82
CA ASP A 211 26.05 -10.86 -5.53
C ASP A 211 25.84 -11.16 -7.02
N GLU A 212 24.96 -12.10 -7.35
CA GLU A 212 24.66 -12.51 -8.72
C GLU A 212 23.90 -11.44 -9.51
N GLN A 213 22.89 -10.78 -8.90
CA GLN A 213 22.08 -9.79 -9.60
C GLN A 213 22.69 -8.38 -9.62
N LEU A 214 23.36 -7.98 -8.54
CA LEU A 214 23.82 -6.60 -8.35
C LEU A 214 25.33 -6.47 -8.13
N GLY A 215 26.05 -7.57 -7.88
CA GLY A 215 27.49 -7.54 -7.55
C GLY A 215 27.78 -6.88 -6.19
N VAL A 216 26.81 -6.88 -5.28
CA VAL A 216 26.90 -6.22 -3.98
C VAL A 216 26.88 -7.22 -2.83
N ARG A 217 27.49 -6.82 -1.71
CA ARG A 217 27.42 -7.58 -0.45
C ARG A 217 26.15 -7.23 0.33
N PRO A 218 25.64 -8.14 1.19
CA PRO A 218 24.54 -7.87 2.10
C PRO A 218 24.75 -6.59 2.92
N GLY A 219 23.74 -5.75 3.05
CA GLY A 219 23.71 -4.52 3.83
C GLY A 219 23.74 -4.75 5.35
N ALA A 220 23.75 -3.64 6.10
CA ALA A 220 23.95 -3.67 7.55
C ALA A 220 22.88 -4.47 8.30
N ALA A 221 21.60 -4.22 8.02
CA ALA A 221 20.48 -4.88 8.70
C ALA A 221 20.52 -6.42 8.55
N LEU A 222 20.88 -6.92 7.37
CA LEU A 222 20.96 -8.34 7.09
C LEU A 222 22.19 -9.00 7.74
N ARG A 223 23.32 -8.29 7.78
CA ARG A 223 24.52 -8.73 8.52
C ARG A 223 24.28 -8.73 10.03
N GLU A 224 23.60 -7.73 10.58
CA GLU A 224 23.24 -7.68 12.00
C GLU A 224 22.30 -8.84 12.36
N ALA A 225 21.33 -9.16 11.51
CA ALA A 225 20.49 -10.33 11.70
C ALA A 225 21.32 -11.63 11.77
N GLN A 226 22.29 -11.80 10.86
CA GLN A 226 23.20 -12.95 10.88
C GLN A 226 24.02 -13.02 12.19
N LEU A 227 24.55 -11.89 12.66
CA LEU A 227 25.33 -11.84 13.89
C LEU A 227 24.50 -12.29 15.10
N GLN A 228 23.22 -11.88 15.19
CA GLN A 228 22.31 -12.35 16.24
C GLN A 228 22.10 -13.87 16.18
N VAL A 229 21.95 -14.43 14.98
CA VAL A 229 21.81 -15.88 14.78
C VAL A 229 23.09 -16.63 15.22
N LEU A 230 24.27 -16.10 14.89
CA LEU A 230 25.56 -16.71 15.24
C LEU A 230 25.86 -16.61 16.75
N ALA A 231 25.48 -15.50 17.39
CA ALA A 231 25.64 -15.30 18.82
C ALA A 231 24.65 -16.15 19.66
N GLY A 232 23.62 -16.73 19.04
CA GLY A 232 22.56 -17.43 19.76
C GLY A 232 21.66 -16.48 20.56
N GLU A 233 21.68 -15.18 20.24
CA GLU A 233 20.93 -14.17 20.98
C GLU A 233 19.44 -14.28 20.62
N VAL A 234 18.63 -14.69 21.59
CA VAL A 234 17.17 -14.60 21.50
C VAL A 234 16.75 -13.48 22.46
N PRO A 235 16.41 -12.27 21.97
CA PRO A 235 15.97 -11.21 22.86
C PRO A 235 14.74 -11.69 23.65
N HIS A 236 14.88 -11.75 24.97
CA HIS A 236 13.79 -12.11 25.86
C HIS A 236 12.71 -11.03 25.77
N VAL A 237 11.53 -11.38 25.25
CA VAL A 237 10.35 -10.51 25.34
C VAL A 237 9.98 -10.43 26.81
N HIS A 238 10.29 -9.31 27.47
CA HIS A 238 9.80 -9.05 28.82
C HIS A 238 8.28 -8.89 28.76
N GLN A 239 7.55 -9.99 28.92
CA GLN A 239 6.16 -9.95 29.32
C GLN A 239 6.14 -9.39 30.75
N VAL A 240 5.83 -8.10 30.89
CA VAL A 240 5.58 -7.51 32.21
C VAL A 240 4.36 -8.24 32.77
N PRO A 241 4.48 -8.99 33.89
CA PRO A 241 3.33 -9.65 34.48
C PRO A 241 2.30 -8.58 34.83
N ARG A 242 1.07 -8.72 34.31
CA ARG A 242 -0.05 -7.86 34.74
C ARG A 242 -0.20 -8.05 36.25
N GLN A 243 0.18 -7.04 37.02
CA GLN A 243 -0.02 -7.03 38.46
C GLN A 243 -1.53 -7.17 38.72
N LEU A 244 -1.90 -8.23 39.45
CA LEU A 244 -3.26 -8.42 39.93
C LEU A 244 -3.63 -7.25 40.86
N PRO A 245 -4.88 -6.75 40.83
CA PRO A 245 -5.33 -5.69 41.71
C PRO A 245 -5.11 -6.09 43.17
N THR A 246 -4.52 -5.20 43.95
CA THR A 246 -4.36 -5.36 45.39
C THR A 246 -5.76 -5.36 46.02
N ALA A 247 -6.24 -6.53 46.46
CA ALA A 247 -7.41 -6.59 47.32
C ALA A 247 -7.05 -5.91 48.65
N LEU A 248 -7.63 -4.74 48.89
CA LEU A 248 -7.55 -4.06 50.19
C LEU A 248 -8.64 -4.61 51.13
N PRO A 249 -8.34 -4.77 52.43
CA PRO A 249 -9.24 -5.32 53.44
C PRO A 249 -10.40 -4.39 53.81
#